data_AF-A0A9E1VYK6-F1
#
_entry.id   AF-A0A9E1VYK6-F1
#
_cell.length_a   1.000
_cell.length_b   1.000
_cell.length_c   1.000
_cell.angle_alpha   90.00
_cell.angle_beta   90.00
_cell.angle_gamma   90.00
#
_symmetry.space_group_name_H-M   'P 1'
#
loop_
_entity.id
_entity.type
_entity.pdbx_description
1 polymer ?
#
loop_
_entity_poly.entity_id
_entity_poly.type
_entity_poly.pdbx_seq_one_letter_code
_entity_poly.pdbx_strand_id
1 'polypeptide(L)'
;MSGIKIIMLFTPTDQNKQDYRHQGFLVVDKILPPEQLLKLHQAFDDVFNGTFETGITPDEVNWQYESGDPSLTRQVCNGWKANRTIAQVVLSESLGRSVAQLAGWPGVRIMIDNLLAKPQGARSLGYHQDSAYLAWFSPSDLISCWIALDDTTQSGGTLEFVRGSHQWQKGTPSGEFHGPEDYRKPMHHAAQNQGVEPQIEYVEVKAGGGSVHHGWTWHGSGANETASPRRALVLHLMRCDAEYDPTKFDKGIGPIYSRYKHLGDNLLDENYFPILWHEDGSRTETIDDYLVSLEPM
;
A
#
# COMPACT_ATOMS: atom_id res chain seq x y z
N MET A 1 31.27 6.97 -9.29
CA MET A 1 29.90 6.42 -9.43
C MET A 1 29.89 5.03 -8.84
N SER A 2 29.77 4.91 -7.52
CA SER A 2 29.55 3.61 -6.88
C SER A 2 28.09 3.28 -7.08
N GLY A 3 27.79 2.38 -8.02
CA GLY A 3 26.43 1.90 -8.24
C GLY A 3 25.85 1.42 -6.91
N ILE A 4 24.76 2.06 -6.48
CA ILE A 4 23.93 1.57 -5.39
C ILE A 4 23.54 0.15 -5.82
N LYS A 5 24.12 -0.87 -5.18
CA LYS A 5 23.69 -2.24 -5.42
C LYS A 5 22.19 -2.28 -5.17
N ILE A 6 21.42 -2.60 -6.20
CA ILE A 6 20.00 -2.90 -6.06
C ILE A 6 19.92 -4.07 -5.08
N ILE A 7 19.61 -3.77 -3.81
CA ILE A 7 19.28 -4.80 -2.83
C ILE A 7 17.91 -5.32 -3.25
N MET A 8 17.89 -6.47 -3.91
CA MET A 8 16.65 -7.14 -4.26
C MET A 8 15.88 -7.43 -2.97
N LEU A 9 14.75 -6.73 -2.79
CA LEU A 9 13.95 -6.80 -1.56
C LEU A 9 13.29 -8.17 -1.37
N PHE A 10 12.78 -8.80 -2.46
CA PHE A 10 12.49 -10.24 -2.54
C PHE A 10 12.38 -10.66 -4.01
N THR A 11 12.43 -11.96 -4.35
CA THR A 11 12.15 -12.46 -5.72
C THR A 11 11.11 -13.58 -5.65
N PRO A 12 9.95 -13.47 -6.32
CA PRO A 12 8.92 -14.50 -6.24
C PRO A 12 9.31 -15.78 -6.97
N THR A 13 9.25 -16.92 -6.27
CA THR A 13 9.37 -18.25 -6.87
C THR A 13 8.10 -18.61 -7.65
N ASP A 14 8.16 -19.66 -8.48
CA ASP A 14 6.97 -20.15 -9.17
C ASP A 14 5.90 -20.68 -8.20
N GLN A 15 6.31 -21.25 -7.07
CA GLN A 15 5.40 -21.61 -5.99
C GLN A 15 4.72 -20.37 -5.41
N ASN A 16 5.46 -19.30 -5.14
CA ASN A 16 4.88 -18.04 -4.64
C ASN A 16 3.85 -17.46 -5.62
N LYS A 17 4.09 -17.54 -6.93
CA LYS A 17 3.13 -17.11 -7.95
C LYS A 17 1.86 -17.97 -7.94
N GLN A 18 1.98 -19.28 -7.76
CA GLN A 18 0.83 -20.18 -7.66
C GLN A 18 0.02 -19.90 -6.39
N ASP A 19 0.72 -19.75 -5.26
CA ASP A 19 0.14 -19.42 -3.96
C ASP A 19 -0.62 -18.10 -4.03
N TYR A 20 0.00 -17.05 -4.57
CA TYR A 20 -0.64 -15.74 -4.75
C TYR A 20 -1.89 -15.83 -5.63
N ARG A 21 -1.84 -16.53 -6.77
CA ARG A 21 -3.00 -16.71 -7.66
C ARG A 21 -4.16 -17.44 -6.97
N HIS A 22 -3.85 -18.43 -6.15
CA HIS A 22 -4.86 -19.23 -5.45
C HIS A 22 -5.44 -18.51 -4.22
N GLN A 23 -4.58 -17.86 -3.43
CA GLN A 23 -4.93 -17.29 -2.13
C GLN A 23 -5.36 -15.82 -2.22
N GLY A 24 -4.91 -15.10 -3.25
CA GLY A 24 -5.11 -13.65 -3.39
C GLY A 24 -4.08 -12.81 -2.64
N PHE A 25 -3.15 -13.45 -1.93
CA PHE A 25 -2.05 -12.79 -1.23
C PHE A 25 -0.86 -13.73 -1.06
N LEU A 26 0.29 -13.15 -0.71
CA LEU A 26 1.53 -13.83 -0.38
C LEU A 26 2.15 -13.15 0.84
N VAL A 27 2.43 -13.91 1.90
CA VAL A 27 3.22 -13.43 3.04
C VAL A 27 4.71 -13.61 2.74
N VAL A 28 5.51 -12.59 3.05
CA VAL A 28 6.95 -12.54 2.76
C VAL A 28 7.69 -12.19 4.04
N ASP A 29 8.53 -13.11 4.55
CA ASP A 29 9.20 -12.92 5.84
C ASP A 29 10.20 -11.76 5.87
N LYS A 30 10.77 -11.42 4.71
CA LYS A 30 11.81 -10.40 4.57
C LYS A 30 11.62 -9.66 3.25
N ILE A 31 11.09 -8.46 3.34
CA ILE A 31 11.01 -7.49 2.24
C ILE A 31 12.06 -6.41 2.47
N LEU A 32 12.09 -5.81 3.66
CA LEU A 32 13.07 -4.79 4.03
C LEU A 32 14.18 -5.37 4.91
N PRO A 33 15.43 -4.93 4.69
CA PRO A 33 16.52 -5.35 5.55
C PRO A 33 16.49 -4.55 6.86
N PRO A 34 16.91 -5.13 8.00
CA PRO A 34 16.76 -4.51 9.33
C PRO A 34 17.41 -3.13 9.48
N GLU A 35 18.49 -2.86 8.75
CA GLU A 35 19.19 -1.58 8.79
C GLU A 35 18.37 -0.38 8.29
N GLN A 36 17.31 -0.61 7.51
CA GLN A 36 16.43 0.46 7.05
C GLN A 36 15.34 0.81 8.06
N LEU A 37 15.01 -0.10 9.00
CA LEU A 37 13.87 0.05 9.90
C LEU A 37 13.99 1.28 10.80
N LEU A 38 15.18 1.52 11.39
CA LEU A 38 15.37 2.66 12.29
C LEU A 38 15.20 4.00 11.56
N LYS A 39 15.71 4.11 10.33
CA LYS A 39 15.56 5.32 9.51
C LYS A 39 14.09 5.53 9.12
N LEU A 40 13.38 4.47 8.81
CA LEU A 40 11.94 4.52 8.49
C LEU A 40 11.09 4.88 9.71
N HIS A 41 11.44 4.40 10.91
CA HIS A 41 10.77 4.82 12.14
C HIS A 41 10.90 6.33 12.35
N GLN A 42 12.11 6.88 12.20
CA GLN A 42 12.32 8.33 12.29
C GLN A 42 11.54 9.08 11.20
N ALA A 43 11.58 8.61 9.95
CA ALA A 43 10.84 9.24 8.86
C ALA A 43 9.32 9.22 9.08
N PHE A 44 8.78 8.16 9.68
CA PHE A 44 7.38 8.09 10.10
C PHE A 44 7.09 9.14 11.16
N ASP A 45 7.92 9.24 12.20
CA ASP A 45 7.74 10.23 13.27
C ASP A 45 7.79 11.66 12.70
N ASP A 46 8.76 11.97 11.82
CA ASP A 46 8.87 13.27 11.17
C ASP A 46 7.59 13.61 10.38
N VAL A 47 7.14 12.70 9.50
CA VAL A 47 5.96 12.94 8.65
C VAL A 47 4.69 13.07 9.49
N PHE A 48 4.48 12.22 10.49
CA PHE A 48 3.30 12.33 11.37
C PHE A 48 3.33 13.57 12.25
N ASN A 49 4.51 14.14 12.54
CA ASN A 49 4.68 15.40 13.27
C ASN A 49 4.68 16.63 12.34
N GLY A 50 4.44 16.47 11.03
CA GLY A 50 4.39 17.58 10.08
C GLY A 50 5.77 18.09 9.61
N THR A 51 6.83 17.33 9.83
CA THR A 51 8.17 17.64 9.33
C THR A 51 8.41 16.95 8.00
N PHE A 52 8.52 17.74 6.93
CA PHE A 52 8.66 17.25 5.56
C PHE A 52 10.03 17.63 5.00
N GLU A 53 10.92 16.65 4.90
CA GLU A 53 12.32 16.83 4.45
C GLU A 53 12.42 17.47 3.07
N THR A 54 11.49 17.16 2.18
CA THR A 54 11.46 17.72 0.82
C THR A 54 10.83 19.11 0.74
N GLY A 55 10.21 19.59 1.81
CA GLY A 55 9.34 20.77 1.82
C GLY A 55 7.97 20.57 1.17
N ILE A 56 7.67 19.38 0.63
CA ILE A 56 6.40 19.05 -0.01
C ILE A 56 5.50 18.35 1.01
N THR A 57 4.26 18.80 1.14
CA THR A 57 3.27 18.14 1.99
C THR A 57 2.72 16.87 1.32
N PRO A 58 2.37 15.81 2.08
CA PRO A 58 1.64 14.66 1.54
C PRO A 58 0.28 15.07 0.94
N ASP A 59 -0.26 14.23 0.06
CA ASP A 59 -1.51 14.55 -0.67
C ASP A 59 -2.74 14.51 0.24
N GLU A 60 -2.79 13.55 1.16
CA GLU A 60 -3.91 13.37 2.09
C GLU A 60 -3.38 12.96 3.47
N VAL A 61 -3.87 13.61 4.53
CA VAL A 61 -3.50 13.34 5.92
C VAL A 61 -4.77 13.06 6.71
N ASN A 62 -5.07 11.78 6.92
CA ASN A 62 -6.32 11.29 7.52
C ASN A 62 -6.23 11.18 9.06
N TRP A 63 -5.19 11.74 9.66
CA TRP A 63 -5.05 11.94 11.11
C TRP A 63 -4.05 13.08 11.37
N GLN A 64 -4.45 14.08 12.16
CA GLN A 64 -3.63 15.26 12.46
C GLN A 64 -2.99 15.12 13.84
N TYR A 65 -1.71 15.45 13.99
CA TYR A 65 -0.98 15.27 15.25
C TYR A 65 -1.62 15.96 16.46
N GLU A 66 -2.01 17.23 16.29
CA GLU A 66 -2.48 18.06 17.41
C GLU A 66 -3.97 17.86 17.72
N SER A 67 -4.77 17.45 16.74
CA SER A 67 -6.24 17.45 16.84
C SER A 67 -6.89 16.12 16.48
N GLY A 68 -6.11 15.12 16.08
CA GLY A 68 -6.61 13.81 15.67
C GLY A 68 -7.06 12.99 16.87
N ASP A 69 -8.13 12.22 16.68
CA ASP A 69 -8.60 11.27 17.70
C ASP A 69 -7.49 10.23 17.97
N PRO A 70 -6.94 10.15 19.19
CA PRO A 70 -5.84 9.25 19.51
C PRO A 70 -6.25 7.77 19.46
N SER A 71 -7.54 7.46 19.46
CA SER A 71 -8.08 6.10 19.34
C SER A 71 -8.11 5.58 17.90
N LEU A 72 -7.83 6.42 16.90
CA LEU A 72 -7.89 6.01 15.51
C LEU A 72 -6.52 5.56 14.97
N THR A 73 -6.58 4.70 13.96
CA THR A 73 -5.42 4.42 13.12
C THR A 73 -5.03 5.69 12.37
N ARG A 74 -3.75 6.03 12.39
CA ARG A 74 -3.20 7.19 11.70
C ARG A 74 -2.82 6.81 10.27
N GLN A 75 -3.13 7.67 9.31
CA GLN A 75 -2.80 7.46 7.90
C GLN A 75 -2.33 8.75 7.24
N VAL A 76 -1.23 8.64 6.49
CA VAL A 76 -0.74 9.65 5.55
C VAL A 76 -0.60 9.00 4.18
N CYS A 77 -1.06 9.69 3.15
CA CYS A 77 -1.04 9.27 1.76
C CYS A 77 0.00 10.05 0.96
N ASN A 78 0.75 9.37 0.08
CA ASN A 78 1.83 9.99 -0.72
C ASN A 78 2.96 10.56 0.15
N GLY A 79 3.32 9.84 1.23
CA GLY A 79 4.43 10.22 2.13
C GLY A 79 5.79 10.21 1.43
N TRP A 80 5.92 9.48 0.33
CA TRP A 80 7.12 9.49 -0.51
C TRP A 80 7.48 10.87 -1.06
N LYS A 81 6.49 11.75 -1.26
CA LYS A 81 6.71 13.12 -1.71
C LYS A 81 7.31 14.00 -0.61
N ALA A 82 7.04 13.65 0.65
CA ALA A 82 7.42 14.44 1.82
C ALA A 82 8.76 14.00 2.46
N ASN A 83 9.19 12.76 2.24
CA ASN A 83 10.40 12.22 2.85
C ASN A 83 11.10 11.21 1.93
N ARG A 84 12.36 11.48 1.58
CA ARG A 84 13.16 10.63 0.67
C ARG A 84 13.52 9.27 1.26
N THR A 85 13.57 9.11 2.58
CA THR A 85 13.77 7.78 3.20
C THR A 85 12.58 6.86 2.90
N ILE A 86 11.36 7.40 2.90
CA ILE A 86 10.15 6.67 2.50
C ILE A 86 10.18 6.40 1.00
N ALA A 87 10.54 7.41 0.21
CA ALA A 87 10.65 7.28 -1.24
C ALA A 87 11.64 6.19 -1.69
N GLN A 88 12.77 6.04 -1.00
CA GLN A 88 13.76 4.99 -1.30
C GLN A 88 13.15 3.58 -1.25
N VAL A 89 12.16 3.37 -0.38
CA VAL A 89 11.44 2.09 -0.31
C VAL A 89 10.34 2.04 -1.35
N VAL A 90 9.44 3.04 -1.37
CA VAL A 90 8.21 2.93 -2.17
C VAL A 90 8.45 3.09 -3.66
N LEU A 91 9.54 3.76 -4.04
CA LEU A 91 9.99 3.90 -5.42
C LEU A 91 11.09 2.88 -5.75
N SER A 92 11.19 1.76 -5.03
CA SER A 92 12.22 0.75 -5.32
C SER A 92 11.91 0.02 -6.64
N GLU A 93 12.85 0.10 -7.59
CA GLU A 93 12.79 -0.68 -8.83
C GLU A 93 12.70 -2.19 -8.53
N SER A 94 13.49 -2.67 -7.57
CA SER A 94 13.49 -4.08 -7.20
C SER A 94 12.14 -4.57 -6.68
N LEU A 95 11.46 -3.75 -5.87
CA LEU A 95 10.13 -4.08 -5.36
C LEU A 95 9.10 -4.07 -6.49
N GLY A 96 9.18 -3.05 -7.36
CA GLY A 96 8.36 -2.95 -8.55
C GLY A 96 8.49 -4.18 -9.45
N ARG A 97 9.73 -4.59 -9.74
CA ARG A 97 10.03 -5.80 -10.51
C ARG A 97 9.42 -7.05 -9.88
N SER A 98 9.56 -7.23 -8.58
CA SER A 98 9.07 -8.42 -7.89
C SER A 98 7.55 -8.50 -7.87
N VAL A 99 6.87 -7.36 -7.71
CA VAL A 99 5.41 -7.31 -7.83
C VAL A 99 4.97 -7.56 -9.27
N ALA A 100 5.61 -6.94 -10.27
CA ALA A 100 5.29 -7.18 -11.68
C ALA A 100 5.45 -8.66 -12.06
N GLN A 101 6.52 -9.32 -11.61
CA GLN A 101 6.75 -10.75 -11.82
C GLN A 101 5.73 -11.64 -11.10
N LEU A 102 5.30 -11.25 -9.90
CA LEU A 102 4.25 -11.97 -9.18
C LEU A 102 2.90 -11.88 -9.92
N ALA A 103 2.60 -10.70 -10.46
CA ALA A 103 1.39 -10.37 -11.17
C ALA A 103 1.33 -10.90 -12.61
N GLY A 104 2.50 -11.12 -13.23
CA GLY A 104 2.61 -11.33 -14.67
C GLY A 104 2.31 -10.08 -15.48
N TRP A 105 2.72 -8.90 -14.99
CA TRP A 105 2.55 -7.62 -15.68
C TRP A 105 3.85 -7.20 -16.39
N PRO A 106 3.76 -6.52 -17.55
CA PRO A 106 4.93 -6.02 -18.28
C PRO A 106 5.65 -4.90 -17.51
N GLY A 107 4.97 -4.23 -16.60
CA GLY A 107 5.54 -3.22 -15.72
C GLY A 107 4.55 -2.73 -14.67
N VAL A 108 5.07 -1.99 -13.71
CA VAL A 108 4.28 -1.43 -12.61
C VAL A 108 4.61 0.04 -12.38
N ARG A 109 3.60 0.78 -11.95
CA ARG A 109 3.75 2.14 -11.43
C ARG A 109 3.08 2.25 -10.07
N ILE A 110 3.58 3.16 -9.24
CA ILE A 110 2.94 3.43 -7.94
C ILE A 110 1.71 4.32 -8.16
N MET A 111 0.61 3.95 -7.51
CA MET A 111 -0.59 4.78 -7.41
C MET A 111 -0.45 5.73 -6.23
N ILE A 112 -0.27 5.14 -5.05
CA ILE A 112 -0.22 5.83 -3.77
C ILE A 112 0.58 4.97 -2.80
N ASP A 113 1.32 5.60 -1.90
CA ASP A 113 1.79 4.95 -0.68
C ASP A 113 0.99 5.39 0.54
N ASN A 114 0.88 4.51 1.53
CA ASN A 114 0.28 4.82 2.82
C ASN A 114 1.27 4.55 3.95
N LEU A 115 1.47 5.55 4.79
CA LEU A 115 2.06 5.37 6.11
C LEU A 115 0.92 5.10 7.07
N LEU A 116 0.93 3.94 7.71
CA LEU A 116 -0.09 3.53 8.67
C LEU A 116 0.55 3.36 10.04
N ALA A 117 -0.04 3.98 11.07
CA ALA A 117 0.37 3.76 12.45
C ALA A 117 -0.84 3.42 13.34
N LYS A 118 -0.75 2.29 14.03
CA LYS A 118 -1.67 1.89 15.10
C LYS A 118 -0.98 2.08 16.46
N PRO A 119 -1.16 3.22 17.14
CA PRO A 119 -0.74 3.34 18.54
C PRO A 119 -1.48 2.34 19.43
N GLN A 120 -1.02 2.20 20.69
CA GLN A 120 -1.72 1.41 21.69
C GLN A 120 -3.20 1.84 21.78
N GLY A 121 -4.11 0.87 21.77
CA GLY A 121 -5.55 1.11 21.85
C GLY A 121 -6.19 1.59 20.54
N ALA A 122 -5.43 1.71 19.44
CA ALA A 122 -5.99 2.10 18.16
C ALA A 122 -7.05 1.12 17.70
N ARG A 123 -8.21 1.63 17.28
CA ARG A 123 -9.36 0.85 16.82
C ARG A 123 -9.06 0.11 15.50
N SER A 124 -9.94 -0.81 15.16
CA SER A 124 -9.88 -1.62 13.94
C SER A 124 -9.98 -0.78 12.67
N LEU A 125 -9.53 -1.37 11.56
CA LEU A 125 -9.88 -0.95 10.20
C LEU A 125 -10.89 -1.95 9.64
N GLY A 126 -11.99 -1.43 9.12
CA GLY A 126 -13.06 -2.21 8.49
C GLY A 126 -12.54 -3.10 7.36
N TYR A 127 -13.11 -4.29 7.22
CA TYR A 127 -12.84 -5.15 6.09
C TYR A 127 -13.27 -4.47 4.79
N HIS A 128 -12.40 -4.53 3.78
CA HIS A 128 -12.60 -3.89 2.49
C HIS A 128 -11.80 -4.58 1.38
N GLN A 129 -11.97 -4.09 0.16
CA GLN A 129 -11.17 -4.41 -1.02
C GLN A 129 -10.61 -3.10 -1.57
N ASP A 130 -9.29 -2.99 -1.73
CA ASP A 130 -8.63 -1.75 -2.20
C ASP A 130 -9.20 -1.28 -3.55
N SER A 131 -9.30 -2.21 -4.52
CA SER A 131 -9.77 -1.92 -5.87
C SER A 131 -11.21 -1.39 -5.90
N ALA A 132 -12.02 -1.60 -4.86
CA ALA A 132 -13.37 -1.05 -4.77
C ALA A 132 -13.37 0.50 -4.68
N TYR A 133 -12.29 1.10 -4.20
CA TYR A 133 -12.13 2.55 -4.10
C TYR A 133 -11.42 3.17 -5.32
N LEU A 134 -10.77 2.34 -6.15
CA LEU A 134 -9.77 2.76 -7.14
C LEU A 134 -10.23 2.55 -8.59
N ALA A 135 -11.52 2.69 -8.85
CA ALA A 135 -12.09 2.42 -10.18
C ALA A 135 -11.77 3.49 -11.26
N TRP A 136 -11.00 4.53 -10.94
CA TRP A 136 -10.80 5.71 -11.80
C TRP A 136 -9.75 5.54 -12.91
N PHE A 137 -9.11 4.37 -13.00
CA PHE A 137 -8.16 4.00 -14.05
C PHE A 137 -8.49 2.61 -14.63
N SER A 138 -7.98 2.34 -15.82
CA SER A 138 -8.14 1.07 -16.54
C SER A 138 -6.83 0.65 -17.21
N PRO A 139 -6.42 -0.64 -17.16
CA PRO A 139 -7.06 -1.73 -16.41
C PRO A 139 -7.03 -1.47 -14.91
N SER A 140 -8.13 -1.72 -14.21
CA SER A 140 -8.30 -1.37 -12.78
C SER A 140 -7.66 -2.40 -11.82
N ASP A 141 -6.66 -3.13 -12.29
CA ASP A 141 -5.95 -4.14 -11.51
C ASP A 141 -4.96 -3.45 -10.55
N LEU A 142 -5.02 -3.82 -9.28
CA LEU A 142 -4.20 -3.28 -8.22
C LEU A 142 -3.52 -4.40 -7.44
N ILE A 143 -2.26 -4.19 -7.09
CA ILE A 143 -1.55 -5.01 -6.13
C ILE A 143 -0.98 -4.12 -5.05
N SER A 144 -1.21 -4.50 -3.81
CA SER A 144 -0.73 -3.78 -2.64
C SER A 144 0.45 -4.55 -2.03
N CYS A 145 1.55 -3.87 -1.76
CA CYS A 145 2.65 -4.40 -0.96
C CYS A 145 2.62 -3.73 0.41
N TRP A 146 2.32 -4.51 1.44
CA TRP A 146 2.24 -4.07 2.83
C TRP A 146 3.49 -4.52 3.57
N ILE A 147 4.24 -3.58 4.16
CA ILE A 147 5.51 -3.86 4.82
C ILE A 147 5.40 -3.48 6.30
N ALA A 148 5.63 -4.45 7.17
CA ALA A 148 5.66 -4.24 8.61
C ALA A 148 6.97 -3.54 9.02
N LEU A 149 6.86 -2.43 9.77
CA LEU A 149 8.03 -1.79 10.37
C LEU A 149 8.26 -2.21 11.83
N ASP A 150 7.28 -2.91 12.40
CA ASP A 150 7.32 -3.47 13.75
C ASP A 150 6.92 -4.96 13.67
N ASP A 151 7.29 -5.77 14.66
CA ASP A 151 6.80 -7.13 14.77
C ASP A 151 5.27 -7.14 14.84
N THR A 152 4.63 -8.04 14.09
CA THR A 152 3.17 -8.09 13.99
C THR A 152 2.61 -9.29 14.73
N THR A 153 1.50 -9.07 15.43
CA THR A 153 0.72 -10.10 16.10
C THR A 153 -0.76 -9.86 15.87
N GLN A 154 -1.58 -10.89 16.04
CA GLN A 154 -3.03 -10.76 16.03
C GLN A 154 -3.52 -9.70 17.02
N SER A 155 -3.04 -9.73 18.27
CA SER A 155 -3.40 -8.75 19.31
C SER A 155 -2.87 -7.35 19.05
N GLY A 156 -1.81 -7.20 18.24
CA GLY A 156 -1.28 -5.91 17.78
C GLY A 156 -2.09 -5.28 16.64
N GLY A 157 -3.20 -5.90 16.27
CA GLY A 157 -4.02 -5.47 15.14
C GLY A 157 -3.23 -5.63 13.84
N THR A 158 -2.69 -6.82 13.57
CA THR A 158 -2.08 -7.11 12.27
C THR A 158 -3.12 -7.08 11.13
N LEU A 159 -2.63 -7.20 9.90
CA LEU A 159 -3.46 -7.35 8.71
C LEU A 159 -4.08 -8.75 8.68
N GLU A 160 -5.34 -8.81 8.29
CA GLU A 160 -6.12 -10.03 8.16
C GLU A 160 -6.57 -10.18 6.70
N PHE A 161 -6.43 -11.37 6.11
CA PHE A 161 -6.89 -11.68 4.76
C PHE A 161 -7.94 -12.79 4.76
N VAL A 162 -8.88 -12.74 3.82
CA VAL A 162 -9.70 -13.92 3.49
C VAL A 162 -9.13 -14.65 2.29
N ARG A 163 -8.68 -15.88 2.49
CA ARG A 163 -8.09 -16.74 1.45
C ARG A 163 -9.06 -16.93 0.27
N GLY A 164 -8.58 -16.66 -0.94
CA GLY A 164 -9.30 -16.85 -2.20
C GLY A 164 -10.38 -15.80 -2.50
N SER A 165 -10.55 -14.81 -1.62
CA SER A 165 -11.64 -13.84 -1.70
C SER A 165 -11.51 -12.83 -2.84
N HIS A 166 -10.34 -12.72 -3.47
CA HIS A 166 -10.13 -11.95 -4.70
C HIS A 166 -10.94 -12.47 -5.89
N GLN A 167 -11.41 -13.72 -5.83
CA GLN A 167 -12.25 -14.35 -6.84
C GLN A 167 -13.75 -14.15 -6.57
N TRP A 168 -14.11 -13.59 -5.42
CA TRP A 168 -15.51 -13.32 -5.08
C TRP A 168 -16.04 -12.13 -5.89
N GLN A 169 -17.36 -11.92 -5.78
CA GLN A 169 -18.03 -10.77 -6.36
C GLN A 169 -17.33 -9.48 -5.90
N LYS A 170 -16.96 -8.63 -6.87
CA LYS A 170 -16.38 -7.32 -6.62
C LYS A 170 -17.35 -6.49 -5.79
N GLY A 171 -16.92 -6.10 -4.60
CA GLY A 171 -17.69 -5.28 -3.69
C GLY A 171 -17.71 -3.82 -4.12
N THR A 172 -18.63 -3.08 -3.53
CA THR A 172 -18.62 -1.62 -3.50
C THR A 172 -18.22 -1.15 -2.10
N PRO A 173 -17.56 0.01 -1.97
CA PRO A 173 -17.34 0.62 -0.65
C PRO A 173 -18.63 0.65 0.18
N SER A 174 -18.56 0.15 1.42
CA SER A 174 -19.69 0.12 2.34
C SER A 174 -19.20 0.03 3.79
N GLY A 175 -20.01 0.54 4.72
CA GLY A 175 -19.67 0.57 6.14
C GLY A 175 -18.71 1.70 6.53
N GLU A 176 -18.33 1.72 7.80
CA GLU A 176 -17.34 2.65 8.35
C GLU A 176 -15.94 2.04 8.26
N PHE A 177 -14.99 2.81 7.74
CA PHE A 177 -13.61 2.34 7.55
C PHE A 177 -12.79 2.39 8.85
N HIS A 178 -12.90 3.47 9.61
CA HIS A 178 -12.14 3.68 10.84
C HIS A 178 -12.96 3.32 12.07
N GLY A 179 -12.56 2.27 12.78
CA GLY A 179 -13.17 1.82 14.03
C GLY A 179 -14.66 1.48 13.98
N PRO A 180 -15.17 0.73 12.97
CA PRO A 180 -16.55 0.25 12.99
C PRO A 180 -16.81 -0.66 14.21
N GLU A 181 -18.08 -0.74 14.64
CA GLU A 181 -18.51 -1.63 15.72
C GLU A 181 -18.22 -3.11 15.41
N ASP A 182 -18.57 -3.56 14.19
CA ASP A 182 -18.17 -4.85 13.63
C ASP A 182 -17.39 -4.62 12.34
N TYR A 183 -16.06 -4.68 12.46
CA TYR A 183 -15.14 -4.47 11.34
C TYR A 183 -15.15 -5.61 10.33
N ARG A 184 -15.69 -6.79 10.66
CA ARG A 184 -15.77 -7.94 9.73
C ARG A 184 -17.11 -8.01 9.00
N LYS A 185 -18.12 -7.24 9.42
CA LYS A 185 -19.47 -7.25 8.86
C LYS A 185 -19.55 -7.20 7.32
N PRO A 186 -18.84 -6.29 6.61
CA PRO A 186 -18.92 -6.25 5.15
C PRO A 186 -18.41 -7.54 4.50
N MET A 187 -17.35 -8.12 5.04
CA MET A 187 -16.78 -9.38 4.57
C MET A 187 -17.71 -10.56 4.85
N HIS A 188 -18.31 -10.65 6.04
CA HIS A 188 -19.27 -11.72 6.36
C HIS A 188 -20.48 -11.69 5.43
N HIS A 189 -20.99 -10.49 5.11
CA HIS A 189 -22.05 -10.34 4.13
C HIS A 189 -21.61 -10.80 2.72
N ALA A 190 -20.39 -10.46 2.30
CA ALA A 190 -19.83 -10.93 1.04
C ALA A 190 -19.69 -12.47 1.01
N ALA A 191 -19.17 -13.08 2.07
CA ALA A 191 -19.02 -14.53 2.20
C ALA A 191 -20.37 -15.25 2.17
N GLN A 192 -21.39 -14.69 2.85
CA GLN A 192 -22.75 -15.20 2.82
C GLN A 192 -23.35 -15.18 1.41
N ASN A 193 -23.13 -14.10 0.65
CA ASN A 193 -23.58 -14.01 -0.74
C ASN A 193 -22.86 -14.99 -1.67
N GLN A 194 -21.63 -15.41 -1.32
CA GLN A 194 -20.91 -16.48 -2.01
C GLN A 194 -21.31 -17.88 -1.55
N GLY A 195 -22.05 -18.01 -0.43
CA GLY A 195 -22.38 -19.30 0.17
C GLY A 195 -21.16 -20.04 0.72
N VAL A 196 -20.15 -19.31 1.21
CA VAL A 196 -18.90 -19.88 1.76
C VAL A 196 -18.64 -19.41 3.19
N GLU A 197 -17.92 -20.23 3.95
CA GLU A 197 -17.36 -19.81 5.24
C GLU A 197 -15.99 -19.15 4.99
N PRO A 198 -15.76 -17.90 5.45
CA PRO A 198 -14.50 -17.20 5.19
C PRO A 198 -13.34 -17.81 5.98
N GLN A 199 -12.23 -18.11 5.28
CA GLN A 199 -10.99 -18.55 5.91
C GLN A 199 -10.06 -17.36 6.13
N ILE A 200 -9.97 -16.89 7.37
CA ILE A 200 -9.19 -15.71 7.77
C ILE A 200 -7.76 -16.10 8.13
N GLU A 201 -6.79 -15.38 7.59
CA GLU A 201 -5.37 -15.52 7.91
C GLU A 201 -4.75 -14.22 8.39
N TYR A 202 -3.91 -14.31 9.42
CA TYR A 202 -3.22 -13.20 10.03
C TYR A 202 -1.80 -13.09 9.47
N VAL A 203 -1.37 -11.87 9.16
CA VAL A 203 0.00 -11.61 8.72
C VAL A 203 0.89 -11.40 9.95
N GLU A 204 1.37 -12.48 10.57
CA GLU A 204 2.29 -12.43 11.72
C GLU A 204 3.74 -12.62 11.26
N VAL A 205 4.46 -11.51 11.15
CA VAL A 205 5.81 -11.42 10.60
C VAL A 205 6.70 -10.58 11.52
N LYS A 206 8.01 -10.76 11.40
CA LYS A 206 8.98 -9.86 12.03
C LYS A 206 9.04 -8.53 11.30
N ALA A 207 9.50 -7.49 11.98
CA ALA A 207 9.78 -6.20 11.36
C ALA A 207 10.65 -6.37 10.11
N GLY A 208 10.26 -5.74 9.00
CA GLY A 208 10.84 -5.91 7.68
C GLY A 208 10.19 -7.00 6.82
N GLY A 209 9.36 -7.87 7.39
CA GLY A 209 8.47 -8.75 6.65
C GLY A 209 7.19 -8.03 6.20
N GLY A 210 6.30 -8.75 5.53
CA GLY A 210 5.04 -8.17 5.07
C GLY A 210 4.23 -9.09 4.17
N SER A 211 3.42 -8.50 3.31
CA SER A 211 2.60 -9.22 2.34
C SER A 211 2.49 -8.48 1.01
N VAL A 212 2.17 -9.24 -0.03
CA VAL A 212 1.70 -8.71 -1.32
C VAL A 212 0.31 -9.27 -1.58
N HIS A 213 -0.69 -8.41 -1.81
CA HIS A 213 -2.07 -8.84 -1.97
C HIS A 213 -2.77 -8.19 -3.16
N HIS A 214 -3.68 -8.95 -3.76
CA HIS A 214 -4.54 -8.49 -4.82
C HIS A 214 -5.53 -7.44 -4.29
N GLY A 215 -5.80 -6.39 -5.05
CA GLY A 215 -6.74 -5.33 -4.63
C GLY A 215 -8.20 -5.78 -4.47
N TRP A 216 -8.55 -7.01 -4.85
CA TRP A 216 -9.87 -7.60 -4.61
C TRP A 216 -9.86 -8.59 -3.44
N THR A 217 -8.72 -8.84 -2.80
CA THR A 217 -8.68 -9.67 -1.59
C THR A 217 -9.35 -8.91 -0.46
N TRP A 218 -10.39 -9.50 0.13
CA TRP A 218 -11.02 -8.99 1.34
C TRP A 218 -10.01 -9.01 2.48
N HIS A 219 -9.79 -7.86 3.07
CA HIS A 219 -8.84 -7.70 4.16
C HIS A 219 -9.25 -6.60 5.11
N GLY A 220 -8.77 -6.68 6.34
CA GLY A 220 -9.03 -5.71 7.40
C GLY A 220 -7.99 -5.83 8.50
N SER A 221 -8.20 -5.16 9.62
CA SER A 221 -7.26 -5.23 10.73
C SER A 221 -7.94 -4.95 12.06
N GLY A 222 -7.79 -5.85 13.03
CA GLY A 222 -8.30 -5.70 14.39
C GLY A 222 -7.70 -4.50 15.16
N ALA A 223 -8.19 -4.25 16.37
CA ALA A 223 -7.63 -3.21 17.24
C ALA A 223 -6.20 -3.57 17.69
N ASN A 224 -5.40 -2.56 18.06
CA ASN A 224 -4.11 -2.79 18.72
C ASN A 224 -4.32 -2.82 20.25
N GLU A 225 -4.33 -4.00 20.82
CA GLU A 225 -4.49 -4.24 22.26
C GLU A 225 -3.14 -4.31 23.00
N THR A 226 -2.03 -4.21 22.28
CA THR A 226 -0.69 -4.28 22.86
C THR A 226 -0.19 -2.90 23.31
N ALA A 227 0.86 -2.88 24.13
CA ALA A 227 1.52 -1.64 24.55
C ALA A 227 2.42 -1.04 23.45
N SER A 228 2.76 -1.81 22.42
CA SER A 228 3.67 -1.36 21.36
C SER A 228 2.87 -0.79 20.18
N PRO A 229 3.33 0.30 19.56
CA PRO A 229 2.73 0.75 18.30
C PRO A 229 3.03 -0.27 17.18
N ARG A 230 2.16 -0.30 16.17
CA ARG A 230 2.36 -1.06 14.94
C ARG A 230 2.34 -0.14 13.74
N ARG A 231 3.48 0.01 13.07
CA ARG A 231 3.65 0.80 11.85
C ARG A 231 3.74 -0.10 10.63
N ALA A 232 3.18 0.39 9.54
CA ALA A 232 3.29 -0.26 8.24
C ALA A 232 3.42 0.77 7.12
N LEU A 233 4.24 0.43 6.13
CA LEU A 233 4.36 1.16 4.88
C LEU A 233 3.68 0.34 3.79
N VAL A 234 2.73 0.95 3.08
CA VAL A 234 1.96 0.27 2.03
C VAL A 234 2.23 0.95 0.71
N LEU A 235 2.48 0.18 -0.34
CA LEU A 235 2.51 0.66 -1.70
C LEU A 235 1.33 0.05 -2.45
N HIS A 236 0.52 0.88 -3.09
CA HIS A 236 -0.51 0.41 -4.02
C HIS A 236 0.02 0.58 -5.45
N LEU A 237 0.13 -0.52 -6.18
CA LEU A 237 0.77 -0.60 -7.50
C LEU A 237 -0.28 -0.90 -8.57
N MET A 238 -0.18 -0.17 -9.68
CA MET A 238 -0.98 -0.35 -10.89
C MET A 238 -0.09 -0.88 -12.00
N ARG A 239 -0.71 -1.41 -13.05
CA ARG A 239 0.00 -1.69 -14.30
C ARG A 239 0.57 -0.40 -14.88
N CYS A 240 1.74 -0.49 -15.52
CA CYS A 240 2.37 0.65 -16.18
C CYS A 240 1.54 1.21 -17.35
N ASP A 241 0.78 0.34 -18.02
CA ASP A 241 -0.10 0.65 -19.16
C ASP A 241 -1.50 1.12 -18.74
N ALA A 242 -1.71 1.42 -17.45
CA ALA A 242 -2.96 1.99 -16.98
C ALA A 242 -3.15 3.43 -17.48
N GLU A 243 -4.38 3.73 -17.86
CA GLU A 243 -4.84 5.06 -18.26
C GLU A 243 -5.96 5.53 -17.33
N TYR A 244 -6.18 6.84 -17.25
CA TYR A 244 -7.39 7.37 -16.64
C TYR A 244 -8.65 6.80 -17.32
N ASP A 245 -9.67 6.47 -16.53
CA ASP A 245 -11.02 6.17 -17.00
C ASP A 245 -11.97 7.32 -16.60
N PRO A 246 -12.20 8.30 -17.50
CA PRO A 246 -13.08 9.43 -17.21
C PRO A 246 -14.52 9.04 -16.86
N THR A 247 -14.96 7.83 -17.22
CA THR A 247 -16.32 7.35 -16.91
C THR A 247 -16.51 6.97 -15.44
N LYS A 248 -15.41 6.93 -14.67
CA LYS A 248 -15.37 6.48 -13.27
C LYS A 248 -14.90 7.55 -12.29
N PHE A 249 -14.74 8.80 -12.75
CA PHE A 249 -14.26 9.90 -11.91
C PHE A 249 -15.21 10.28 -10.77
N ASP A 250 -16.48 9.87 -10.81
CA ASP A 250 -17.44 10.06 -9.73
C ASP A 250 -17.44 8.92 -8.69
N LYS A 251 -16.60 7.89 -8.86
CA LYS A 251 -16.57 6.69 -8.01
C LYS A 251 -15.36 6.69 -7.09
N GLY A 252 -15.58 6.23 -5.84
CA GLY A 252 -14.50 6.04 -4.87
C GLY A 252 -13.68 7.32 -4.71
N ILE A 253 -12.36 7.22 -4.88
CA ILE A 253 -11.45 8.37 -4.82
C ILE A 253 -11.20 9.04 -6.18
N GLY A 254 -11.92 8.64 -7.23
CA GLY A 254 -11.87 9.27 -8.55
C GLY A 254 -11.97 10.81 -8.55
N PRO A 255 -12.81 11.45 -7.69
CA PRO A 255 -12.88 12.91 -7.63
C PRO A 255 -11.56 13.59 -7.22
N ILE A 256 -10.71 12.90 -6.47
CA ILE A 256 -9.41 13.42 -6.03
C ILE A 256 -8.39 13.33 -7.18
N TYR A 257 -8.25 12.14 -7.77
CA TYR A 257 -7.19 11.84 -8.75
C TYR A 257 -7.53 12.33 -10.17
N SER A 258 -8.80 12.53 -10.50
CA SER A 258 -9.20 13.18 -11.75
C SER A 258 -8.63 14.60 -11.91
N ARG A 259 -8.23 15.26 -10.82
CA ARG A 259 -7.57 16.58 -10.84
C ARG A 259 -6.14 16.54 -11.40
N TYR A 260 -5.52 15.37 -11.44
CA TYR A 260 -4.17 15.17 -11.97
C TYR A 260 -4.16 14.80 -13.46
N LYS A 261 -5.35 14.64 -14.08
CA LYS A 261 -5.46 14.30 -15.50
C LYS A 261 -5.23 15.52 -16.38
N HIS A 262 -4.41 15.36 -17.42
CA HIS A 262 -4.26 16.34 -18.49
C HIS A 262 -5.54 16.46 -19.33
N LEU A 263 -5.86 17.67 -19.79
CA LEU A 263 -7.07 17.89 -20.60
C LEU A 263 -7.05 17.12 -21.93
N GLY A 264 -5.85 16.94 -22.51
CA GLY A 264 -5.67 16.44 -23.87
C GLY A 264 -5.59 14.91 -24.04
N ASP A 265 -5.38 14.17 -22.95
CA ASP A 265 -5.13 12.72 -23.01
C ASP A 265 -5.59 12.00 -21.73
N ASN A 266 -5.51 10.67 -21.72
CA ASN A 266 -5.79 9.84 -20.55
C ASN A 266 -4.52 9.27 -19.91
N LEU A 267 -3.35 9.81 -20.21
CA LEU A 267 -2.09 9.29 -19.70
C LEU A 267 -1.94 9.65 -18.22
N LEU A 268 -1.40 8.70 -17.45
CA LEU A 268 -1.01 8.93 -16.06
C LEU A 268 0.38 9.58 -16.05
N ASP A 269 0.47 10.82 -15.59
CA ASP A 269 1.72 11.58 -15.49
C ASP A 269 2.68 10.92 -14.47
N GLU A 270 3.93 10.71 -14.89
CA GLU A 270 4.96 10.05 -14.07
C GLU A 270 5.40 10.89 -12.87
N ASN A 271 5.12 12.19 -12.84
CA ASN A 271 5.33 13.01 -11.64
C ASN A 271 4.40 12.64 -10.49
N TYR A 272 3.21 12.12 -10.81
CA TYR A 272 2.23 11.68 -9.80
C TYR A 272 2.24 10.16 -9.63
N PHE A 273 2.48 9.42 -10.71
CA PHE A 273 2.43 7.96 -10.74
C PHE A 273 3.68 7.39 -11.41
N PRO A 274 4.88 7.52 -10.82
CA PRO A 274 6.11 7.09 -11.46
C PRO A 274 6.10 5.58 -11.76
N ILE A 275 6.63 5.22 -12.92
CA ILE A 275 6.89 3.83 -13.31
C ILE A 275 8.08 3.34 -12.51
N LEU A 276 7.89 2.29 -11.71
CA LEU A 276 8.94 1.76 -10.86
C LEU A 276 9.84 0.80 -11.64
N TRP A 277 9.26 0.02 -12.54
CA TRP A 277 9.94 -0.98 -13.35
C TRP A 277 9.09 -1.39 -14.56
N HIS A 278 9.74 -1.66 -15.69
CA HIS A 278 9.18 -2.23 -16.91
C HIS A 278 10.10 -3.32 -17.49
N GLU A 279 9.55 -4.27 -18.23
CA GLU A 279 10.27 -5.45 -18.74
C GLU A 279 11.34 -5.14 -19.79
N ASP A 280 11.26 -3.98 -20.44
CA ASP A 280 12.32 -3.45 -21.32
C ASP A 280 13.51 -2.84 -20.55
N GLY A 281 13.44 -2.81 -19.22
CA GLY A 281 14.45 -2.24 -18.34
C GLY A 281 14.28 -0.76 -18.05
N SER A 282 13.20 -0.12 -18.52
CA SER A 282 12.90 1.28 -18.22
C SER A 282 12.17 1.45 -16.88
N ARG A 283 12.29 2.66 -16.34
CA ARG A 283 11.54 3.22 -15.22
C ARG A 283 11.55 4.74 -15.38
N THR A 284 10.75 5.46 -14.59
CA THR A 284 10.77 6.94 -14.63
C THR A 284 12.17 7.47 -14.35
N GLU A 285 12.74 8.17 -15.33
CA GLU A 285 14.16 8.58 -15.35
C GLU A 285 14.55 9.47 -14.16
N THR A 286 13.62 10.31 -13.69
CA THR A 286 13.86 11.30 -12.63
C THR A 286 13.83 10.72 -11.21
N ILE A 287 13.48 9.44 -11.02
CA ILE A 287 13.43 8.84 -9.67
C ILE A 287 14.82 8.87 -9.02
N ASP A 288 15.87 8.49 -9.75
CA ASP A 288 17.20 8.35 -9.13
C ASP A 288 17.75 9.72 -8.72
N ASP A 289 17.53 10.76 -9.53
CA ASP A 289 17.85 12.14 -9.18
C ASP A 289 17.05 12.62 -7.95
N TYR A 290 15.76 12.26 -7.89
CA TYR A 290 14.91 12.57 -6.74
C TYR A 290 15.41 11.91 -5.44
N LEU A 291 15.91 10.67 -5.50
CA LEU A 291 16.33 9.92 -4.32
C LEU A 291 17.71 10.31 -3.76
N VAL A 292 18.61 10.86 -4.58
CA VAL A 292 20.02 11.10 -4.20
C VAL A 292 20.22 12.40 -3.41
N SER A 293 19.25 13.33 -3.43
CA SER A 293 19.35 14.69 -2.89
C SER A 293 20.50 15.50 -3.51
N LEU A 294 20.17 16.66 -4.08
CA LEU A 294 21.10 17.77 -4.09
C LEU A 294 21.36 18.13 -2.62
N GLU A 295 22.62 18.10 -2.18
CA GLU A 295 23.00 18.61 -0.87
C GLU A 295 22.35 19.99 -0.64
N PRO A 296 21.94 20.32 0.59
CA PRO A 296 21.33 21.61 0.88
C PRO A 296 22.23 22.75 0.36
N MET A 297 21.68 23.57 -0.55
CA MET A 297 22.26 24.87 -0.88
C MET A 297 22.21 25.82 0.30
#